data_AF-A0A958LXP5-F1
#
_entry.id   AF-A0A958LXP5-F1
#
_cell.length_a   1.000
_cell.length_b   1.000
_cell.length_c   1.000
_cell.angle_alpha   90.00
_cell.angle_beta   90.00
_cell.angle_gamma   90.00
#
_symmetry.space_group_name_H-M   'P 1'
#
loop_
_entity.id
_entity.type
_entity.pdbx_description
1 polymer ?
#
loop_
_entity_poly.entity_id
_entity_poly.type
_entity_poly.pdbx_seq_one_letter_code
_entity_poly.pdbx_strand_id
1 'polypeptide(L)' 'MQDISTITPTQGFNIKNLTHDKFKLNVWDIGGQKALREYWGNYFTNTDALVYVIDSADTKRVKEAGEEL' A
#
# COMPACT_ATOMS: atom_id res chain seq x y z
N MET A 1 -15.92 -9.36 -4.66
CA MET A 1 -14.75 -8.54 -5.04
C MET A 1 -15.24 -7.15 -5.42
N GLN A 2 -14.44 -6.12 -5.14
CA GLN A 2 -14.73 -4.75 -5.58
C GLN A 2 -14.54 -4.65 -7.10
N ASP A 3 -15.38 -3.84 -7.77
CA ASP A 3 -15.24 -3.58 -9.20
C ASP A 3 -14.00 -2.71 -9.45
N ILE A 4 -13.12 -3.17 -10.34
CA ILE A 4 -11.85 -2.49 -10.67
C ILE A 4 -12.11 -1.12 -11.28
N SER A 5 -13.20 -0.96 -12.04
CA SER A 5 -13.57 0.32 -12.65
C SER A 5 -13.94 1.42 -11.65
N THR A 6 -14.19 1.03 -10.39
CA THR A 6 -14.56 1.94 -9.30
C THR A 6 -13.39 2.34 -8.40
N ILE A 7 -12.18 1.83 -8.67
CA ILE A 7 -10.99 2.11 -7.85
C ILE A 7 -10.48 3.52 -8.17
N THR A 8 -10.36 4.34 -7.12
CA THR A 8 -9.77 5.69 -7.16
C THR A 8 -8.50 5.74 -6.31
N PRO A 9 -7.60 6.73 -6.53
CA PRO A 9 -6.40 6.87 -5.70
C PRO A 9 -6.73 6.99 -4.21
N THR A 10 -6.06 6.21 -3.38
CA THR A 10 -6.22 6.26 -1.92
C THR A 10 -5.71 7.61 -1.37
N GLN A 11 -6.60 8.40 -0.77
CA GLN A 11 -6.29 9.72 -0.20
C GLN A 11 -5.76 9.68 1.23
N GLY A 12 -5.70 8.49 1.84
CA GLY A 12 -5.21 8.27 3.20
C GLY A 12 -4.88 6.80 3.37
N PHE A 13 -5.80 6.05 3.96
CA PHE A 13 -5.67 4.60 4.10
C PHE A 13 -7.02 3.87 4.04
N ASN A 14 -6.98 2.59 3.69
CA ASN A 14 -8.09 1.65 3.82
C ASN A 14 -7.67 0.48 4.71
N ILE A 15 -8.59 -0.03 5.54
CA ILE A 15 -8.36 -1.22 6.36
C ILE A 15 -9.20 -2.38 5.82
N LYS A 16 -8.57 -3.53 5.61
CA LYS A 16 -9.23 -4.77 5.18
C LYS A 16 -8.84 -5.91 6.11
N ASN A 17 -9.84 -6.52 6.74
CA ASN A 17 -9.66 -7.74 7.52
C ASN A 17 -9.89 -8.93 6.60
N LEU A 18 -8.86 -9.76 6.42
CA LEU A 18 -8.90 -10.95 5.59
C LEU A 18 -8.66 -12.17 6.49
N THR A 19 -9.45 -13.21 6.30
CA THR A 19 -9.20 -14.51 6.92
C THR A 19 -8.91 -15.50 5.82
N HIS A 20 -7.75 -16.15 5.89
CA HIS A 20 -7.35 -17.20 4.95
C HIS A 20 -6.81 -18.38 5.75
N ASP A 21 -7.51 -19.51 5.67
CA ASP A 21 -7.29 -20.71 6.49
C ASP A 21 -7.17 -20.39 7.99
N LYS A 22 -5.98 -20.57 8.57
CA LYS A 22 -5.68 -20.34 9.98
C LYS A 22 -5.17 -18.92 10.27
N PHE A 23 -5.01 -18.09 9.23
CA PHE A 23 -4.46 -16.75 9.35
C PHE A 23 -5.55 -15.68 9.32
N LYS A 24 -5.42 -14.72 10.23
CA LYS A 24 -6.18 -13.47 10.23
C LYS A 24 -5.21 -12.35 9.89
N LEU A 25 -5.46 -11.66 8.79
CA LEU A 25 -4.64 -10.59 8.25
C LEU A 25 -5.40 -9.28 8.41
N ASN A 26 -4.80 -8.31 9.08
CA ASN A 26 -5.28 -6.93 9.12
C ASN A 26 -4.42 -6.14 8.13
N VAL A 27 -4.97 -5.88 6.94
CA VAL A 27 -4.24 -5.23 5.85
C VAL A 27 -4.56 -3.74 5.82
N TRP A 28 -3.51 -2.93 5.79
CA TRP A 28 -3.58 -1.48 5.67
C TRP A 28 -3.09 -1.10 4.27
N ASP A 29 -4.02 -0.63 3.43
CA ASP A 29 -3.71 -0.07 2.11
C ASP A 29 -3.47 1.43 2.26
N ILE A 30 -2.23 1.87 2.08
CA ILE A 30 -1.79 3.25 2.33
C ILE A 30 -1.58 3.98 1.00
N GLY A 31 -2.05 5.22 0.92
CA GLY A 31 -1.88 6.06 -0.28
C GLY A 31 -0.41 6.30 -0.64
N GLY A 32 -0.07 6.10 -1.92
CA GLY A 32 1.28 6.28 -2.46
C GLY A 32 1.56 7.64 -3.10
N GLN A 33 0.63 8.60 -2.99
CA GLN A 33 0.84 9.96 -3.49
C GLN A 33 1.98 10.63 -2.72
N LYS A 34 2.82 11.41 -3.40
CA LYS A 34 4.02 12.02 -2.80
C LYS A 34 3.76 12.78 -1.49
N ALA A 35 2.63 13.49 -1.40
CA ALA A 35 2.23 14.22 -0.19
C ALA A 35 1.87 13.31 1.01
N LEU A 36 1.52 12.05 0.77
CA LEU A 36 1.16 11.08 1.82
C LEU A 36 2.37 10.25 2.29
N ARG A 37 3.47 10.21 1.52
CA ARG A 37 4.62 9.35 1.83
C ARG A 37 5.35 9.75 3.10
N GLU A 38 5.29 11.02 3.50
CA GLU A 38 5.84 11.48 4.77
C GLU A 38 5.18 10.79 6.00
N TYR A 39 3.98 10.24 5.84
CA TYR A 39 3.24 9.55 6.90
C TYR A 39 3.41 8.03 6.91
N TRP A 40 4.14 7.43 5.95
CA TRP A 40 4.30 5.97 5.88
C TRP A 40 4.90 5.38 7.16
N GLY A 41 5.84 6.09 7.79
CA GLY A 41 6.47 5.66 9.04
C GLY A 41 5.49 5.43 10.20
N ASN A 42 4.32 6.08 10.17
CA ASN A 42 3.28 5.90 11.19
C ASN A 42 2.66 4.50 11.17
N TYR A 43 2.85 3.74 10.09
CA TYR A 43 2.25 2.41 9.88
C TYR A 43 3.25 1.26 10.06
N PHE A 44 4.53 1.53 10.37
CA PHE A 44 5.53 0.47 10.56
C PHE A 44 5.47 -0.18 11.95
N THR A 45 5.00 0.56 12.95
CA THR A 45 4.88 0.02 14.31
C THR A 45 3.81 -1.07 14.35
N ASN A 46 4.13 -2.23 14.92
CA ASN A 46 3.25 -3.41 14.99
C ASN A 46 2.83 -3.99 13.63
N THR A 47 3.66 -3.84 12.60
CA THR A 47 3.46 -4.45 11.28
C THR A 47 4.35 -5.68 11.14
N ASP A 48 3.74 -6.85 10.89
CA ASP A 48 4.46 -8.12 10.70
C ASP A 48 5.15 -8.20 9.34
N ALA A 49 4.57 -7.59 8.31
CA ALA A 49 5.06 -7.62 6.94
C ALA A 49 4.68 -6.36 6.15
N LEU A 50 5.60 -5.89 5.30
CA LEU A 50 5.39 -4.80 4.36
C LEU A 50 5.26 -5.34 2.94
N VAL A 51 4.22 -4.92 2.23
CA VAL A 51 4.06 -5.19 0.80
C VAL A 51 4.25 -3.87 0.05
N TYR A 52 5.36 -3.75 -0.68
CA TYR A 52 5.64 -2.60 -1.53
C TYR A 52 5.38 -2.95 -3.00
N VAL A 53 4.52 -2.17 -3.66
CA VAL A 53 4.06 -2.46 -5.04
C VAL A 53 4.67 -1.45 -5.99
N ILE A 54 5.41 -1.95 -6.98
CA ILE A 54 6.02 -1.13 -8.04
C ILE A 54 5.32 -1.44 -9.36
N ASP A 55 4.91 -0.40 -10.08
CA ASP A 55 4.44 -0.54 -11.44
C ASP A 55 5.62 -0.79 -12.39
N SER A 56 5.79 -2.05 -12.80
CA SER A 56 6.87 -2.46 -13.71
C SER A 56 6.80 -1.82 -15.10
N ALA A 57 5.63 -1.31 -15.52
CA ALA A 57 5.47 -0.65 -16.81
C ALA A 57 5.90 0.82 -16.77
N ASP A 58 5.93 1.45 -15.59
CA ASP A 58 6.33 2.85 -15.42
C ASP A 58 7.83 2.98 -15.12
N THR A 59 8.63 2.70 -16.16
CA THR A 59 10.11 2.71 -16.08
C THR A 59 10.68 4.06 -15.64
N LYS A 60 9.94 5.17 -15.80
CA LYS A 60 10.36 6.51 -15.38
C LYS A 60 10.38 6.66 -13.87
N ARG A 61 9.50 5.95 -13.16
CA ARG A 61 9.35 6.02 -11.70
C ARG A 61 10.03 4.89 -10.95
N VAL A 62 10.62 3.91 -11.63
CA VAL A 62 11.36 2.81 -10.98
C VAL A 62 12.51 3.33 -10.10
N LYS A 63 13.24 4.34 -10.56
CA LYS A 63 14.32 4.94 -9.77
C LYS A 63 13.79 5.62 -8.50
N GLU A 64 12.73 6.40 -8.63
CA GLU A 64 12.05 7.04 -7.50
C GLU A 64 11.59 6.00 -6.47
N ALA A 65 10.97 4.91 -6.93
CA ALA A 65 10.52 3.82 -6.06
C ALA A 65 11.66 3.16 -5.28
N GLY A 66 12.86 3.07 -5.85
CA GLY A 66 14.04 2.53 -5.16
C GLY A 66 14.68 3.49 -4.15
N GLU A 67 14.30 4.76 -4.14
CA GLU A 67 14.81 5.78 -3.20
C GLU A 67 13.83 6.04 -2.03
N GLU A 68 12.60 5.53 -2.09
CA GLU A 68 11.53 5.83 -1.14
C GLU A 68 11.54 5.03 0.16
N LEU A 69 11.95 3.76 0.10
CA LEU A 69 11.85 2.77 1.18
C LEU A 69 13.15 1.97 1.31
#